data_AF-A0A7J0CQI8-F1
#
_entry.id   AF-A0A7J0CQI8-F1
#
_cell.length_a   1.000
_cell.length_b   1.000
_cell.length_c   1.000
_cell.angle_alpha   90.00
_cell.angle_beta   90.00
_cell.angle_gamma   90.00
#
_symmetry.space_group_name_H-M   'P 1'
#
loop_
_entity.id
_entity.type
_entity.pdbx_description
1 polymer ?
#
loop_
_entity_poly.entity_id
_entity_poly.type
_entity_poly.pdbx_seq_one_letter_code
_entity_poly.pdbx_strand_id
1 'polypeptide(L)'
;MDGYRDKNGVKTQLGFKAFFVPTFAGEGKGQMFSQFPGAEYPVLALSAYSGSLGVDSGLPQNVYQLDTSKMNEFKNEDDELLKKMLRPGEKLDLPDGGGSITFDGIEEWASFQISQQPGNGLALGGAVAAIAGLAASLFIQRRRVWVRAVRGADGVTVVEMAGLGRSESAKLPEELGDLAAALITTAPVAPEKPDAPENPDTNEAGSRPVHPAEAPAEGAEK
;
A
#
# COMPACT_ATOMS: atom_id res chain seq x y z
N MET A 1 -18.60 -27.35 -32.38
CA MET A 1 -18.53 -27.11 -30.93
C MET A 1 -19.89 -26.64 -30.39
N ASP A 2 -21.01 -27.03 -31.01
CA ASP A 2 -21.78 -28.10 -30.35
C ASP A 2 -22.19 -29.25 -31.29
N GLY A 3 -21.98 -29.08 -32.60
CA GLY A 3 -22.29 -30.12 -33.58
C GLY A 3 -23.78 -30.44 -33.72
N TYR A 4 -24.64 -29.80 -32.91
CA TYR A 4 -26.08 -29.94 -32.96
C TYR A 4 -26.58 -29.62 -34.38
N ARG A 5 -27.47 -30.50 -34.84
CA ARG A 5 -28.14 -30.39 -36.12
C ARG A 5 -29.62 -30.50 -35.84
N ASP A 6 -30.40 -29.67 -36.50
CA ASP A 6 -31.85 -29.76 -36.43
C ASP A 6 -32.35 -31.06 -37.09
N LYS A 7 -33.66 -31.30 -37.04
CA LYS A 7 -34.33 -32.42 -37.72
C LYS A 7 -34.05 -32.50 -39.23
N ASN A 8 -33.60 -31.41 -39.86
CA ASN A 8 -33.28 -31.33 -41.29
C ASN A 8 -31.77 -31.54 -41.56
N GLY A 9 -30.97 -31.80 -40.53
CA GLY A 9 -29.52 -31.97 -40.64
C GLY A 9 -28.73 -30.66 -40.76
N VAL A 10 -29.39 -29.50 -40.61
CA VAL A 10 -28.76 -28.18 -40.68
C VAL A 10 -28.05 -27.90 -39.37
N LYS A 11 -26.77 -27.51 -39.45
CA LYS A 11 -25.98 -27.11 -38.27
C LYS A 11 -26.64 -25.88 -37.66
N THR A 12 -27.06 -26.00 -36.41
CA THR A 12 -27.71 -24.91 -35.67
C THR A 12 -27.18 -24.87 -34.24
N GLN A 13 -27.36 -23.74 -33.56
CA GLN A 13 -26.93 -23.52 -32.19
C GLN A 13 -28.15 -23.32 -31.29
N LEU A 14 -28.02 -23.69 -30.03
CA LEU A 14 -29.08 -23.60 -29.03
C LEU A 14 -28.73 -22.51 -28.03
N GLY A 15 -29.72 -21.67 -27.69
CA GLY A 15 -29.60 -20.60 -26.71
C GLY A 15 -30.65 -20.79 -25.63
N PHE A 16 -30.23 -20.68 -24.38
CA PHE A 16 -31.12 -20.88 -23.24
C PHE A 16 -31.09 -19.65 -22.35
N LYS A 17 -32.26 -19.17 -21.98
CA LYS A 17 -32.41 -18.11 -20.98
C LYS A 17 -33.03 -18.74 -19.75
N ALA A 18 -32.29 -18.71 -18.65
CA ALA A 18 -32.71 -19.27 -17.38
C ALA A 18 -32.80 -18.16 -16.32
N PHE A 19 -33.88 -18.16 -15.54
CA PHE A 19 -34.05 -17.30 -14.38
C PHE A 19 -34.27 -18.17 -13.15
N PHE A 20 -33.31 -18.11 -12.23
CA PHE A 20 -33.29 -18.93 -11.03
C PHE A 20 -33.88 -18.16 -9.84
N VAL A 21 -34.79 -18.82 -9.11
CA VAL A 21 -35.42 -18.29 -7.90
C VAL A 21 -35.18 -19.26 -6.74
N PRO A 22 -34.38 -18.90 -5.72
CA PRO A 22 -34.03 -19.79 -4.61
C PRO A 22 -35.23 -20.25 -3.76
N THR A 23 -36.11 -19.33 -3.37
CA THR A 23 -37.34 -19.64 -2.63
C THR A 23 -38.52 -18.97 -3.32
N PHE A 24 -39.11 -19.67 -4.29
CA PHE A 24 -40.21 -19.16 -5.10
C PHE A 24 -41.47 -18.92 -4.25
N ALA A 25 -42.07 -17.74 -4.40
CA ALA A 25 -43.31 -17.35 -3.71
C ALA A 25 -44.35 -16.73 -4.66
N GLY A 26 -44.15 -16.95 -5.96
CA GLY A 26 -44.91 -16.34 -7.05
C GLY A 26 -46.06 -17.18 -7.60
N GLU A 27 -46.35 -18.32 -6.99
CA GLU A 27 -47.38 -19.24 -7.46
C GLU A 27 -48.75 -18.54 -7.54
N GLY A 28 -49.41 -18.63 -8.70
CA GLY A 28 -50.69 -17.96 -8.98
C GLY A 28 -50.63 -16.44 -9.17
N LYS A 29 -49.47 -15.80 -9.01
CA LYS A 29 -49.31 -14.33 -9.15
C LYS A 29 -48.56 -13.91 -10.40
N GLY A 30 -48.02 -14.86 -11.16
CA GLY A 30 -47.30 -14.60 -12.43
C GLY A 30 -45.97 -13.87 -12.27
N GLN A 31 -45.44 -13.76 -11.06
CA GLN A 31 -44.19 -13.06 -10.77
C GLN A 31 -43.10 -14.04 -10.35
N MET A 32 -41.95 -14.00 -11.02
CA MET A 32 -40.77 -14.76 -10.61
C MET A 32 -39.99 -13.95 -9.57
N PHE A 33 -40.31 -14.11 -8.28
CA PHE A 33 -39.57 -13.47 -7.18
C PHE A 33 -39.23 -14.45 -6.06
N SER A 34 -38.12 -14.18 -5.37
CA SER A 34 -37.68 -14.95 -4.20
C SER A 34 -38.12 -14.24 -2.91
N GLN A 35 -38.75 -14.96 -1.98
CA GLN A 35 -39.07 -14.43 -0.65
C GLN A 35 -37.93 -14.57 0.37
N PHE A 36 -37.01 -15.50 0.12
CA PHE A 36 -35.87 -15.81 0.98
C PHE A 36 -34.64 -16.15 0.13
N PRO A 37 -33.40 -15.77 0.56
CA PRO A 37 -32.18 -16.03 -0.20
C PRO A 37 -31.74 -17.51 -0.21
N GLY A 38 -32.13 -18.31 0.79
CA GLY A 38 -31.85 -19.74 0.80
C GLY A 38 -32.61 -20.50 -0.30
N ALA A 39 -32.13 -21.69 -0.66
CA ALA A 39 -32.74 -22.53 -1.68
C ALA A 39 -33.86 -23.45 -1.12
N GLU A 40 -34.84 -22.91 -0.39
CA GLU A 40 -35.92 -23.68 0.27
C GLU A 40 -36.99 -24.19 -0.72
N TYR A 41 -37.26 -23.41 -1.77
CA TYR A 41 -38.18 -23.80 -2.84
C TYR A 41 -37.65 -23.35 -4.21
N PRO A 42 -36.60 -24.01 -4.70
CA PRO A 42 -35.87 -23.58 -5.88
C PRO A 42 -36.66 -23.85 -7.16
N VAL A 43 -36.79 -22.82 -7.98
CA VAL A 43 -37.44 -22.89 -9.30
C VAL A 43 -36.57 -22.25 -10.35
N LEU A 44 -36.42 -22.94 -11.49
CA LEU A 44 -35.72 -22.46 -12.68
C LEU A 44 -36.74 -22.19 -13.78
N ALA A 45 -37.00 -20.93 -14.11
CA ALA A 45 -37.78 -20.57 -15.29
C ALA A 45 -36.86 -20.56 -16.52
N LEU A 46 -37.16 -21.43 -17.48
CA LEU A 46 -36.33 -21.67 -18.66
C LEU A 46 -37.11 -21.33 -19.93
N SER A 47 -36.46 -20.62 -20.85
CA SER A 47 -36.89 -20.50 -22.24
C SER A 47 -35.75 -20.87 -23.19
N ALA A 48 -36.11 -21.39 -24.36
CA ALA A 48 -35.16 -21.95 -25.31
C ALA A 48 -35.30 -21.29 -26.69
N TYR A 49 -34.17 -21.17 -27.38
CA TYR A 49 -34.04 -20.60 -28.71
C TYR A 49 -33.13 -21.49 -29.58
N SER A 50 -33.34 -21.49 -30.90
CA SER A 50 -32.50 -22.17 -31.88
C SER A 50 -32.11 -21.24 -33.02
N GLY A 51 -30.85 -21.29 -33.48
CA GLY A 51 -30.39 -20.44 -34.58
C GLY A 51 -28.89 -20.20 -34.53
N SER A 52 -28.47 -18.94 -34.66
CA SER A 52 -27.06 -18.57 -34.58
C SER A 52 -26.79 -17.67 -33.37
N LEU A 53 -25.91 -18.14 -32.49
CA LEU A 53 -25.29 -17.38 -31.40
C LEU A 53 -24.10 -16.52 -31.87
N GLY A 54 -23.73 -16.58 -33.16
CA GLY A 54 -22.59 -15.84 -33.71
C GLY A 54 -21.21 -16.31 -33.23
N VAL A 55 -21.11 -17.37 -32.42
CA VAL A 55 -19.84 -17.87 -31.85
C VAL A 55 -18.85 -18.38 -32.90
N ASP A 56 -19.34 -18.77 -34.09
CA ASP A 56 -18.52 -19.19 -35.24
C ASP A 56 -18.29 -18.09 -36.29
N SER A 57 -18.72 -16.85 -36.01
CA SER A 57 -18.55 -15.73 -36.93
C SER A 57 -17.18 -15.04 -36.88
N GLY A 58 -16.35 -15.36 -35.87
CA GLY A 58 -15.08 -14.66 -35.60
C GLY A 58 -15.24 -13.31 -34.88
N LEU A 59 -16.48 -12.87 -34.61
CA LEU A 59 -16.77 -11.68 -33.80
C LEU A 59 -16.88 -12.06 -32.31
N PRO A 60 -16.34 -11.25 -31.39
CA PRO A 60 -16.51 -11.46 -29.95
C PRO A 60 -17.99 -11.51 -29.54
N GLN A 61 -18.34 -12.48 -28.70
CA GLN A 61 -19.70 -12.65 -28.17
C GLN A 61 -19.75 -12.32 -26.67
N ASN A 62 -20.92 -11.85 -26.21
CA ASN A 62 -21.15 -11.60 -24.79
C ASN A 62 -21.45 -12.93 -24.07
N VAL A 63 -20.73 -13.21 -22.99
CA VAL A 63 -20.93 -14.42 -22.16
C VAL A 63 -21.99 -14.24 -21.06
N TYR A 64 -22.40 -12.99 -20.80
CA TYR A 64 -23.34 -12.64 -19.74
C TYR A 64 -24.76 -12.36 -20.25
N GLN A 65 -24.91 -12.06 -21.54
CA GLN A 65 -26.21 -11.77 -22.16
C GLN A 65 -26.37 -12.55 -23.45
N LEU A 66 -27.49 -13.24 -23.58
CA LEU A 66 -27.88 -13.96 -24.79
C LEU A 66 -28.47 -12.99 -25.81
N ASP A 67 -27.85 -12.87 -26.98
CA ASP A 67 -28.42 -12.17 -28.14
C ASP A 67 -29.32 -13.11 -28.94
N THR A 68 -30.62 -12.80 -28.99
CA THR A 68 -31.63 -13.59 -29.69
C THR A 68 -31.96 -13.05 -31.09
N SER A 69 -31.28 -12.01 -31.58
CA SER A 69 -31.59 -11.33 -32.85
C SER A 69 -31.53 -12.24 -34.09
N LYS A 70 -30.70 -13.29 -34.05
CA LYS A 70 -30.53 -14.31 -35.10
C LYS A 70 -31.01 -15.70 -34.65
N MET A 71 -31.91 -15.74 -33.68
CA MET A 71 -32.45 -16.98 -33.12
C MET A 71 -33.97 -17.00 -33.25
N ASN A 72 -34.49 -18.21 -33.45
CA ASN A 72 -35.92 -18.51 -33.45
C ASN A 72 -36.30 -19.11 -32.09
N GLU A 73 -37.48 -18.76 -31.63
CA GLU A 73 -38.05 -19.28 -30.39
C GLU A 73 -38.43 -20.76 -30.56
N PHE A 74 -38.09 -21.60 -29.58
CA PHE A 74 -38.80 -22.88 -29.48
C PHE A 74 -40.23 -22.58 -29.06
N LYS A 75 -41.19 -23.24 -29.70
CA LYS A 75 -42.61 -23.02 -29.46
C LYS A 75 -43.25 -24.18 -28.71
N ASN A 76 -44.23 -23.88 -27.86
CA ASN A 76 -45.08 -24.88 -27.22
C ASN A 76 -46.22 -25.32 -28.17
N GLU A 77 -47.13 -26.16 -27.67
CA GLU A 77 -48.30 -26.63 -28.43
C GLU A 77 -49.24 -25.50 -28.86
N ASP A 78 -49.23 -24.37 -28.16
CA ASP A 78 -50.04 -23.17 -28.42
C ASP A 78 -49.37 -22.14 -29.35
N ASP A 79 -48.25 -22.49 -29.99
CA ASP A 79 -47.44 -21.61 -30.86
C ASP A 79 -46.80 -20.39 -30.14
N GLU A 80 -46.76 -20.43 -28.80
CA GLU A 80 -46.09 -19.42 -27.96
C GLU A 80 -44.65 -19.84 -27.59
N LEU A 81 -43.82 -18.87 -27.17
CA LEU A 81 -42.47 -19.15 -26.67
C LEU A 81 -42.51 -20.19 -25.55
N LEU A 82 -41.77 -21.29 -25.76
CA LEU A 82 -41.61 -22.38 -24.82
C LEU A 82 -41.00 -21.85 -23.52
N LYS A 83 -41.83 -21.80 -22.48
CA LYS A 83 -41.47 -21.41 -21.13
C LYS A 83 -41.89 -22.51 -20.18
N LYS A 84 -40.95 -22.99 -19.37
CA LYS A 84 -41.27 -23.96 -18.33
C LYS A 84 -40.55 -23.59 -17.04
N MET A 85 -41.28 -23.67 -15.94
CA MET A 85 -40.71 -23.64 -14.60
C MET A 85 -40.33 -25.08 -14.23
N LEU A 86 -39.06 -25.28 -13.93
CA LEU A 86 -38.49 -26.57 -13.53
C LEU A 86 -38.14 -26.50 -12.04
N ARG A 87 -38.53 -27.53 -11.30
CA ARG A 87 -37.97 -27.85 -9.97
C ARG A 87 -36.78 -28.80 -10.11
N PRO A 88 -35.91 -28.94 -9.10
CA PRO A 88 -34.86 -29.93 -9.10
C PRO A 88 -35.40 -31.33 -9.45
N GLY A 89 -34.74 -32.02 -10.39
CA GLY A 89 -35.13 -33.29 -10.97
C GLY A 89 -36.11 -33.21 -12.15
N GLU A 90 -36.71 -32.05 -12.43
CA GLU A 90 -37.64 -31.89 -13.55
C GLU A 90 -36.90 -31.57 -14.86
N LYS A 91 -37.51 -31.98 -15.98
CA LYS A 91 -36.99 -31.77 -17.33
C LYS A 91 -37.94 -30.99 -18.24
N LEU A 92 -37.35 -30.24 -19.16
CA LEU A 92 -37.99 -29.64 -20.32
C LEU A 92 -37.53 -30.39 -21.57
N ASP A 93 -38.46 -31.07 -22.24
CA ASP A 93 -38.20 -31.68 -23.54
C ASP A 93 -38.36 -30.59 -24.62
N LEU A 94 -37.34 -30.45 -25.47
CA LEU A 94 -37.35 -29.51 -26.58
C LEU A 94 -38.03 -30.17 -27.80
N PRO A 95 -38.94 -29.46 -28.50
CA PRO A 95 -39.60 -30.02 -29.66
C PRO A 95 -38.62 -30.21 -30.82
N ASP A 96 -39.06 -30.87 -31.89
CA ASP A 96 -38.27 -31.11 -33.11
C ASP A 96 -36.96 -31.89 -32.91
N GLY A 97 -36.88 -32.72 -31.87
CA GLY A 97 -35.70 -33.53 -31.57
C GLY A 97 -34.56 -32.72 -30.93
N GLY A 98 -34.86 -31.56 -30.34
CA GLY A 98 -33.89 -30.68 -29.69
C GLY A 98 -33.23 -31.21 -28.42
N GLY A 99 -33.56 -32.42 -27.99
CA GLY A 99 -33.09 -33.01 -26.75
C GLY A 99 -33.93 -32.59 -25.55
N SER A 100 -33.34 -32.65 -24.35
CA SER A 100 -34.01 -32.28 -23.11
C SER A 100 -33.06 -31.56 -22.17
N ILE A 101 -33.59 -30.61 -21.40
CA ILE A 101 -32.86 -29.90 -20.35
C ILE A 101 -33.42 -30.33 -19.01
N THR A 102 -32.55 -30.83 -18.14
CA THR A 102 -32.91 -31.22 -16.77
C THR A 102 -32.33 -30.22 -15.79
N PHE A 103 -33.12 -29.82 -14.80
CA PHE A 103 -32.58 -29.08 -13.66
C PHE A 103 -32.14 -30.09 -12.60
N ASP A 104 -30.89 -30.53 -12.62
CA ASP A 104 -30.43 -31.65 -11.78
C ASP A 104 -30.48 -31.33 -10.27
N GLY A 105 -30.08 -30.13 -9.87
CA GLY A 105 -30.03 -29.73 -8.47
C GLY A 105 -29.23 -28.45 -8.25
N ILE A 106 -28.99 -28.14 -6.98
CA ILE A 106 -28.20 -26.97 -6.56
C ILE A 106 -27.15 -27.46 -5.56
N GLU A 107 -25.91 -27.05 -5.78
CA GLU A 107 -24.82 -27.24 -4.82
C GLU A 107 -24.31 -25.87 -4.37
N GLU A 108 -24.23 -25.68 -3.05
CA GLU A 108 -23.64 -24.49 -2.47
C GLU A 108 -22.12 -24.60 -2.55
N TRP A 109 -21.46 -23.57 -3.06
CA TRP A 109 -20.00 -23.49 -3.09
C TRP A 109 -19.54 -22.19 -2.42
N ALA A 110 -18.36 -22.24 -1.82
CA ALA A 110 -17.71 -21.09 -1.23
C ALA A 110 -16.23 -21.09 -1.59
N SER A 111 -15.71 -19.94 -2.03
CA SER A 111 -14.28 -19.73 -2.26
C SER A 111 -13.68 -18.95 -1.11
N PHE A 112 -12.70 -19.54 -0.42
CA PHE A 112 -11.96 -18.89 0.64
C PHE A 112 -10.61 -18.40 0.10
N GLN A 113 -10.37 -17.09 0.19
CA GLN A 113 -9.05 -16.52 -0.11
C GLN A 113 -8.34 -16.19 1.19
N ILE A 114 -7.23 -16.88 1.46
CA ILE A 114 -6.37 -16.63 2.63
C ILE A 114 -5.14 -15.87 2.14
N SER A 115 -4.95 -14.65 2.66
CA SER A 115 -3.76 -13.83 2.37
C SER A 115 -2.88 -13.74 3.61
N GLN A 116 -1.61 -14.13 3.50
CA GLN A 116 -0.62 -14.03 4.57
C GLN A 116 0.51 -13.10 4.14
N GLN A 117 0.83 -12.11 4.97
CA GLN A 117 1.90 -11.13 4.72
C GLN A 117 3.04 -11.31 5.73
N PRO A 118 3.93 -12.32 5.55
CA PRO A 118 4.97 -12.63 6.53
C PRO A 118 6.05 -11.54 6.65
N GLY A 119 6.19 -10.66 5.65
CA GLY A 119 7.19 -9.60 5.62
C GLY A 119 6.88 -8.39 6.50
N ASN A 120 5.62 -8.20 6.93
CA ASN A 120 5.22 -6.97 7.64
C ASN A 120 5.97 -6.80 8.98
N GLY A 121 6.24 -7.90 9.69
CA GLY A 121 7.01 -7.86 10.93
C GLY A 121 8.46 -7.43 10.72
N LEU A 122 9.11 -7.92 9.66
CA LEU A 122 10.48 -7.53 9.30
C LEU A 122 10.54 -6.08 8.83
N ALA A 123 9.56 -5.64 8.04
CA ALA A 123 9.47 -4.25 7.58
C ALA A 123 9.29 -3.28 8.76
N LEU A 124 8.42 -3.61 9.71
CA LEU A 124 8.23 -2.82 10.94
C LEU A 124 9.52 -2.77 11.77
N GLY A 125 10.17 -3.91 11.98
CA GLY A 125 11.44 -3.98 12.69
C GLY A 125 12.53 -3.13 12.04
N GLY A 126 12.64 -3.20 10.71
CA GLY A 126 13.57 -2.37 9.93
C GLY A 126 13.28 -0.88 10.04
N ALA A 127 12.02 -0.47 9.97
CA ALA A 127 11.61 0.93 10.12
C ALA A 127 11.96 1.48 11.52
N VAL A 128 11.67 0.71 12.57
CA VAL A 128 12.03 1.09 13.95
C VAL A 128 13.55 1.20 14.11
N ALA A 129 14.31 0.24 13.58
CA ALA A 129 15.77 0.27 13.65
C ALA A 129 16.36 1.49 12.90
N ALA A 130 15.80 1.85 11.74
CA ALA A 130 16.22 3.03 10.98
C ALA A 130 15.96 4.34 11.75
N ILE A 131 14.78 4.48 12.35
CA ILE A 131 14.44 5.65 13.19
C ILE A 131 15.36 5.72 14.42
N ALA A 132 15.60 4.59 15.09
CA ALA A 132 16.49 4.54 16.24
C ALA A 132 17.94 4.89 15.87
N GLY A 133 18.44 4.37 14.74
CA GLY A 133 19.76 4.70 14.21
C GLY A 133 19.90 6.18 13.85
N LEU A 134 18.87 6.77 13.23
CA LEU A 134 18.81 8.19 12.95
C LEU A 134 18.85 9.01 14.24
N ALA A 135 17.98 8.70 15.22
CA ALA A 135 17.98 9.37 16.51
C ALA A 135 19.35 9.27 17.20
N ALA A 136 19.94 8.08 17.25
CA ALA A 136 21.27 7.87 17.80
C ALA A 136 22.32 8.74 17.08
N SER A 137 22.28 8.85 15.75
CA SER A 137 23.20 9.68 14.98
C SER A 137 23.10 11.19 15.29
N LEU A 138 21.90 11.67 15.64
CA LEU A 138 21.66 13.07 15.99
C LEU A 138 22.05 13.36 17.45
N PHE A 139 21.74 12.45 18.38
CA PHE A 139 21.96 12.66 19.81
C PHE A 139 23.38 12.29 20.28
N ILE A 140 24.07 11.36 19.60
CA ILE A 140 25.46 11.00 19.92
C ILE A 140 26.40 12.01 19.27
N GLN A 141 26.69 13.09 19.99
CA GLN A 141 27.64 14.10 19.54
C GLN A 141 29.09 13.59 19.73
N ARG A 142 29.85 13.49 18.64
CA ARG A 142 31.29 13.24 18.71
C ARG A 142 32.02 14.55 19.06
N ARG A 143 32.39 14.71 20.33
CA ARG A 143 33.20 15.83 20.83
C ARG A 143 34.67 15.41 20.99
N ARG A 144 35.60 16.32 20.68
CA ARG A 144 37.03 16.18 20.97
C ARG A 144 37.43 17.30 21.93
N VAL A 145 38.18 16.92 22.96
CA VAL A 145 38.71 17.85 23.95
C VAL A 145 40.23 17.70 23.96
N TRP A 146 40.93 18.82 23.97
CA TRP A 146 42.38 18.89 24.13
C TRP A 146 42.69 19.64 25.42
N VAL A 147 43.66 19.12 26.16
CA VAL A 147 44.16 19.72 27.40
C VAL A 147 45.66 19.88 27.25
N ARG A 148 46.17 21.08 27.51
CA ARG A 148 47.60 21.40 27.51
C ARG A 148 47.97 21.94 28.89
N ALA A 149 48.87 21.24 29.58
CA ALA A 149 49.41 21.67 30.88
C ALA A 149 50.88 22.04 30.71
N VAL A 150 51.24 23.29 31.02
CA VAL A 150 52.62 23.80 30.91
C VAL A 150 53.05 24.37 32.25
N ARG A 151 54.20 23.93 32.75
CA ARG A 151 54.78 24.44 34.00
C ARG A 151 55.54 25.74 33.74
N GLY A 152 55.10 26.81 34.40
CA GLY A 152 55.75 28.13 34.40
C GLY A 152 57.01 28.15 35.26
N ALA A 153 57.89 29.11 34.97
CA ALA A 153 59.13 29.33 35.71
C ALA A 153 58.90 29.79 37.17
N ASP A 154 57.71 30.27 37.46
CA ASP A 154 57.18 30.64 38.77
C ASP A 154 56.69 29.42 39.60
N GLY A 155 56.74 28.22 39.03
CA GLY A 155 56.30 26.99 39.67
C GLY A 155 54.80 26.71 39.55
N VAL A 156 54.03 27.58 38.89
CA VAL A 156 52.60 27.40 38.61
C VAL A 156 52.42 26.61 37.31
N THR A 157 51.45 25.70 37.26
CA THR A 157 51.14 24.98 36.01
C THR A 157 49.91 25.60 35.37
N VAL A 158 50.07 26.17 34.19
CA VAL A 158 48.98 26.71 33.39
C VAL A 158 48.33 25.55 32.64
N VAL A 159 47.03 25.37 32.86
CA VAL A 159 46.22 24.37 32.14
C VAL A 159 45.28 25.08 31.19
N GLU A 160 45.51 24.88 29.90
CA GLU A 160 44.63 25.34 28.84
C GLU A 160 43.76 24.18 28.35
N MET A 161 42.49 24.45 28.11
CA MET A 161 41.55 23.47 27.59
C MET A 161 40.82 24.03 26.38
N ALA A 162 40.68 23.21 25.36
CA ALA A 162 39.95 23.54 24.14
C ALA A 162 39.03 22.38 23.74
N GLY A 163 37.83 22.71 23.27
CA GLY A 163 36.85 21.75 22.76
C GLY A 163 36.52 22.01 21.30
N LEU A 164 36.28 20.96 20.52
CA LEU A 164 35.72 21.04 19.17
C LEU A 164 34.56 20.06 19.01
N GLY A 165 33.39 20.59 18.65
CA GLY A 165 32.21 19.85 18.24
C GLY A 165 32.04 19.85 16.71
N ARG A 166 31.29 18.88 16.17
CA ARG A 166 31.02 18.76 14.72
C ARG A 166 29.98 19.78 14.18
N SER A 167 29.36 20.53 15.09
CA SER A 167 28.49 21.69 14.86
C SER A 167 28.64 22.57 16.11
N GLU A 168 28.24 23.85 16.07
CA GLU A 168 28.21 24.72 17.26
C GLU A 168 27.29 24.07 18.33
N SER A 169 27.86 23.17 19.13
CA SER A 169 27.15 22.50 20.19
C SER A 169 27.05 23.50 21.32
N ALA A 170 25.84 24.03 21.54
CA ALA A 170 25.57 24.99 22.60
C ALA A 170 26.01 24.48 24.00
N LYS A 171 26.13 23.16 24.17
CA LYS A 171 26.58 22.52 25.41
C LYS A 171 28.09 22.41 25.58
N LEU A 172 28.88 22.64 24.53
CA LEU A 172 30.33 22.45 24.60
C LEU A 172 31.03 23.36 25.63
N PRO A 173 30.66 24.65 25.78
CA PRO A 173 31.24 25.50 26.82
C PRO A 173 30.88 25.05 28.24
N GLU A 174 29.64 24.61 28.47
CA GLU A 174 29.18 24.08 29.76
C GLU A 174 29.96 22.81 30.13
N GLU A 175 30.08 21.86 29.20
CA GLU A 175 30.81 20.60 29.43
C GLU A 175 32.32 20.85 29.67
N LEU A 176 32.90 21.86 29.01
CA LEU A 176 34.29 22.26 29.25
C LEU A 176 34.44 22.93 30.63
N GLY A 177 33.45 23.72 31.05
CA GLY A 177 33.36 24.31 32.38
C GLY A 177 33.21 23.26 33.48
N ASP A 178 32.36 22.25 33.27
CA ASP A 178 32.22 21.12 34.18
C ASP A 178 33.52 20.32 34.30
N LEU A 179 34.22 20.11 33.18
CA LEU A 179 35.53 19.47 33.18
C LEU A 179 36.57 20.31 33.93
N ALA A 180 36.54 21.64 33.77
CA ALA A 180 37.40 22.56 34.50
C ALA A 180 37.12 22.54 36.01
N ALA A 181 35.85 22.57 36.40
CA ALA A 181 35.42 22.50 37.79
C ALA A 181 35.86 21.18 38.42
N ALA A 182 35.67 20.06 37.71
CA ALA A 182 36.17 18.75 38.14
C ALA A 182 37.70 18.75 38.29
N LEU A 183 38.43 19.38 37.36
CA LEU A 183 39.89 19.47 37.45
C LEU A 183 40.35 20.26 38.67
N ILE A 184 39.69 21.37 39.01
CA ILE A 184 40.03 22.23 40.16
C ILE A 184 39.95 21.45 41.49
N THR A 185 39.05 20.46 41.60
CA THR A 185 38.99 19.60 42.80
C THR A 185 40.26 18.79 43.04
N THR A 186 40.98 18.45 41.96
CA THR A 186 42.20 17.63 42.00
C THR A 186 43.47 18.48 41.91
N ALA A 187 43.40 19.61 41.22
CA ALA A 187 44.49 20.56 41.03
C ALA A 187 44.02 22.00 41.38
N PRO A 188 44.20 22.44 42.64
CA PRO A 188 43.73 23.74 43.09
C PRO A 188 44.38 24.90 42.31
N VAL A 189 43.61 25.96 42.09
CA VAL A 189 44.10 27.19 41.46
C VAL A 189 45.13 27.86 42.38
N ALA A 190 46.27 28.29 41.81
CA ALA A 190 47.29 28.99 42.57
C ALA A 190 46.74 30.33 43.12
N PRO A 191 47.11 30.74 44.34
CA PRO A 191 46.67 32.01 44.91
C PRO A 191 47.17 33.18 44.05
N GLU A 192 46.31 34.17 43.84
CA GLU A 192 46.64 35.39 43.11
C GLU A 192 47.77 36.13 43.83
N LYS A 193 48.88 36.35 43.14
CA LYS A 193 50.02 37.08 43.68
C LYS A 193 49.64 38.58 43.69
N PRO A 194 49.80 39.33 44.79
CA PRO A 194 49.45 40.74 44.82
C PRO A 194 50.18 41.52 43.72
N ASP A 195 49.45 42.32 42.96
CA ASP A 195 49.98 43.13 41.86
C ASP A 195 51.18 43.96 42.33
N ALA A 196 52.33 43.75 41.68
CA ALA A 196 53.41 44.73 41.71
C ALA A 196 52.98 45.93 40.84
N PRO A 197 53.28 47.18 41.23
CA PRO A 197 52.63 48.36 40.69
C PRO A 197 52.82 48.50 39.18
N GLU A 198 51.72 48.81 38.52
CA GLU A 198 51.58 49.13 37.10
C GLU A 198 52.46 50.32 36.74
N ASN A 199 53.45 50.12 35.86
CA ASN A 199 54.21 51.20 35.24
C ASN A 199 53.34 51.81 34.12
N PRO A 200 52.96 53.10 34.20
CA PRO A 200 52.09 53.72 33.22
C PRO A 200 52.95 54.29 32.10
N ASP A 201 53.43 53.47 31.18
CA ASP A 201 54.03 53.97 29.94
C ASP A 201 53.99 52.87 28.87
N THR A 202 52.87 52.83 28.13
CA THR A 202 52.86 52.73 26.66
C THR A 202 51.43 52.98 26.21
N ASN A 203 51.12 54.26 25.95
CA ASN A 203 49.92 54.66 25.23
C ASN A 203 50.40 55.41 23.98
N GLU A 204 50.70 54.68 22.91
CA GLU A 204 50.80 55.25 21.56
C GLU A 204 50.10 54.35 20.54
N ALA A 205 48.86 54.78 20.23
CA ALA A 205 48.40 55.15 18.89
C ALA A 205 48.68 54.19 17.71
N GLY A 206 47.59 53.64 17.18
CA GLY A 206 47.54 52.99 15.88
C GLY A 206 46.11 52.79 15.37
N SER A 207 45.38 53.88 15.16
CA SER A 207 44.01 53.89 14.62
C SER A 207 43.94 53.46 13.14
N ARG A 208 43.26 52.33 12.87
CA ARG A 208 42.34 52.01 11.72
C ARG A 208 42.92 51.98 10.28
N PRO A 209 42.31 51.28 9.28
CA PRO A 209 40.86 51.09 9.13
C PRO A 209 40.33 49.72 8.66
N VAL A 210 39.01 49.63 8.79
CA VAL A 210 38.09 48.62 8.22
C VAL A 210 37.84 48.96 6.76
N HIS A 211 37.99 47.99 5.84
CA HIS A 211 37.17 47.96 4.62
C HIS A 211 36.88 46.51 4.17
N PRO A 212 35.64 46.23 3.70
CA PRO A 212 35.21 44.92 3.23
C PRO A 212 35.55 44.73 1.74
N ALA A 213 35.91 43.52 1.34
CA ALA A 213 36.03 43.15 -0.07
C ALA A 213 34.97 42.10 -0.38
N GLU A 214 33.96 42.53 -1.11
CA GLU A 214 32.97 41.73 -1.81
C GLU A 214 33.47 41.41 -3.23
N ALA A 215 33.16 40.18 -3.70
CA ALA A 215 33.07 39.70 -5.09
C ALA A 215 34.38 39.47 -5.91
N PRO A 216 34.38 38.62 -6.97
CA PRO A 216 33.23 38.04 -7.68
C PRO A 216 33.26 36.52 -7.95
N ALA A 217 32.09 36.04 -8.40
CA ALA A 217 31.88 34.76 -9.06
C ALA A 217 32.27 34.84 -10.56
N GLU A 218 33.02 33.84 -11.03
CA GLU A 218 33.19 33.40 -12.42
C GLU A 218 33.87 32.03 -12.32
N GLY A 219 33.46 30.90 -12.89
CA GLY A 219 32.87 30.62 -14.20
C GLY A 219 33.80 29.64 -14.94
N ALA A 220 33.21 28.59 -15.53
CA ALA A 220 33.75 27.69 -16.57
C ALA A 220 34.40 26.32 -16.20
N GLU A 221 33.61 25.27 -16.51
CA GLU A 221 33.92 24.05 -17.29
C GLU A 221 34.91 23.01 -16.71
N LYS A 222 34.52 21.72 -16.56
CA LYS A 222 34.16 20.75 -17.60
C LYS A 222 33.44 19.53 -17.00
#